data_AF-A0A6A5Z6W4-F1
#
_entry.id   AF-A0A6A5Z6W4-F1
#
_cell.length_a   1.000
_cell.length_b   1.000
_cell.length_c   1.000
_cell.angle_alpha   90.00
_cell.angle_beta   90.00
_cell.angle_gamma   90.00
#
_symmetry.space_group_name_H-M   'P 1'
#
loop_
_entity.id
_entity.type
_entity.pdbx_description
1 polymer ?
#
loop_
_entity_poly.entity_id
_entity_poly.type
_entity_poly.pdbx_seq_one_letter_code
_entity_poly.pdbx_strand_id
1 'polypeptide(L)'
;MFHSTLFAAFAAFGIFAQAVEFVPFLNFSSPSPYIFHSLATLLQTYPQTLFPNGHTITSVTIPRGTLLYHGRHDNNTVPSPEWLALDIEMAYGIMGNLRDSRMLTYRTTKDVQLVYFDGTSASLMGEGTVSQMVLLYNGTENIPHRGGWGPPRRGGREANMDGAAKEAEDEPRRRPPGGWNPLEDEYVRARGLCKWLKKYGLREVGTGGYEGVVRMNAGFEVIWCDFESPSLKLVSNLNVSAPMLEQVTSGWQKDFRQAPLQVQARLRTSDDEGPHGPGMTDPREPFRDTSNWFWFTAAAKRYHIESRIKLRICGLFSFYEHQLRNQSSTRVEEEVVRLNLTANGQWQSPKGEFARNAGLDQLMKRRRRHYLSNVSNKDAFAMFTFLKRRLSNARDVCAGTDWAYVAQEIVARYSKEIQQLQQLLSRDITDYTSDWDALRSWFASTRSLTHWYLMPFIEYPPDRPYRKEDLHQIFALESPVAKDTLERCATQYDSDDYVPQEQHATYTAVKETLTTLCSTIVAVGLNVEYRWLLDFNGRSLTKKEQNKATTALSKAAQSWKGQVEELMAWLGWVDKWISCEARCGTEVCWPRV
;
A
#
# COMPACT_ATOMS: atom_id res chain seq x y z
N MET A 1 -9.16 48.56 -49.10
CA MET A 1 -8.53 47.30 -48.63
C MET A 1 -8.66 47.24 -47.11
N PHE A 2 -9.31 46.18 -46.63
CA PHE A 2 -9.43 45.61 -45.27
C PHE A 2 -8.99 46.38 -44.02
N HIS A 3 -9.89 46.44 -43.02
CA HIS A 3 -9.77 45.88 -41.66
C HIS A 3 -11.16 46.01 -40.97
N SER A 4 -11.86 44.92 -40.60
CA SER A 4 -11.73 44.09 -39.39
C SER A 4 -12.40 44.68 -38.14
N THR A 5 -13.56 44.13 -37.75
CA THR A 5 -14.00 44.00 -36.35
C THR A 5 -15.00 42.83 -36.24
N LEU A 6 -14.49 41.65 -35.90
CA LEU A 6 -15.29 40.56 -35.33
C LEU A 6 -15.26 40.72 -33.80
N PHE A 7 -16.43 40.86 -33.19
CA PHE A 7 -16.61 40.63 -31.76
C PHE A 7 -16.50 39.13 -31.49
N ALA A 8 -15.44 38.70 -30.80
CA ALA A 8 -15.32 37.35 -30.27
C ALA A 8 -16.03 37.29 -28.91
N ALA A 9 -17.01 36.40 -28.80
CA ALA A 9 -17.68 36.06 -27.56
C ALA A 9 -16.71 35.34 -26.60
N PHE A 10 -16.54 35.88 -25.40
CA PHE A 10 -15.93 35.17 -24.28
C PHE A 10 -16.93 34.11 -23.77
N ALA A 11 -16.73 32.85 -24.13
CA ALA A 11 -17.37 31.73 -23.45
C ALA A 11 -16.64 31.50 -22.12
N ALA A 12 -17.22 31.99 -21.03
CA ALA A 12 -16.84 31.60 -19.69
C ALA A 12 -17.17 30.12 -19.51
N PHE A 13 -16.15 29.25 -19.52
CA PHE A 13 -16.27 27.89 -19.04
C PHE A 13 -16.41 27.92 -17.51
N GLY A 14 -17.63 28.11 -17.03
CA GLY A 14 -18.00 27.76 -15.67
C GLY A 14 -17.95 26.24 -15.54
N ILE A 15 -16.98 25.74 -14.77
CA ILE A 15 -17.02 24.37 -14.27
C ILE A 15 -18.24 24.32 -13.34
N PHE A 16 -19.34 23.72 -13.79
CA PHE A 16 -20.40 23.33 -12.88
C PHE A 16 -19.79 22.34 -11.90
N ALA A 17 -19.63 22.75 -10.64
CA ALA A 17 -19.36 21.81 -9.56
C ALA A 17 -20.51 20.80 -9.56
N GLN A 18 -20.23 19.56 -9.93
CA GLN A 18 -21.21 18.48 -9.80
C GLN A 18 -21.52 18.34 -8.30
N ALA A 19 -22.81 18.35 -7.95
CA ALA A 19 -23.24 18.10 -6.58
C ALA A 19 -22.73 16.74 -6.12
N VAL A 20 -22.25 16.65 -4.88
CA VAL A 20 -21.85 15.38 -4.28
C VAL A 20 -23.12 14.56 -4.02
N GLU A 21 -23.17 13.35 -4.57
CA GLU A 21 -24.31 12.44 -4.42
C GLU A 21 -23.91 11.15 -3.68
N PHE A 22 -24.89 10.52 -3.02
CA PHE A 22 -24.69 9.21 -2.40
C PHE A 22 -24.38 8.17 -3.48
N VAL A 23 -23.31 7.41 -3.24
CA VAL A 23 -22.86 6.35 -4.11
C VAL A 23 -23.81 5.15 -3.99
N PRO A 24 -24.49 4.71 -5.06
CA PRO A 24 -25.49 3.65 -5.00
C PRO A 24 -24.88 2.25 -4.78
N PHE A 25 -23.62 2.05 -5.18
CA PHE A 25 -22.86 0.82 -4.96
C PHE A 25 -21.36 1.09 -5.02
N LEU A 26 -20.57 0.26 -4.33
CA LEU A 26 -19.11 0.33 -4.35
C LEU A 26 -18.57 -0.21 -5.69
N ASN A 27 -17.92 0.65 -6.48
CA ASN A 27 -17.31 0.27 -7.75
C ASN A 27 -15.89 -0.29 -7.52
N PHE A 28 -15.77 -1.62 -7.48
CA PHE A 28 -14.48 -2.31 -7.29
C PHE A 28 -13.54 -2.25 -8.50
N SER A 29 -14.03 -1.83 -9.66
CA SER A 29 -13.20 -1.62 -10.86
C SER A 29 -12.44 -0.29 -10.84
N SER A 30 -12.85 0.67 -9.99
CA SER A 30 -12.21 1.98 -9.86
C SER A 30 -10.73 1.85 -9.46
N PRO A 31 -9.82 2.59 -10.11
CA PRO A 31 -8.41 2.62 -9.71
C PRO A 31 -8.14 3.47 -8.46
N SER A 32 -9.09 4.33 -8.07
CA SER A 32 -8.89 5.37 -7.05
C SER A 32 -8.46 4.83 -5.68
N PRO A 33 -9.08 3.76 -5.12
CA PRO A 33 -8.62 3.17 -3.87
C PRO A 33 -7.16 2.69 -3.92
N TYR A 34 -6.67 2.23 -5.08
CA TYR A 34 -5.30 1.75 -5.22
C TYR A 34 -4.28 2.89 -5.23
N ILE A 35 -4.58 3.97 -5.96
CA ILE A 35 -3.74 5.18 -5.99
C ILE A 35 -3.74 5.82 -4.59
N PHE A 36 -4.92 5.96 -3.97
CA PHE A 36 -5.06 6.45 -2.61
C PHE A 36 -4.24 5.63 -1.62
N HIS A 37 -4.37 4.30 -1.65
CA HIS A 37 -3.64 3.42 -0.76
C HIS A 37 -2.13 3.49 -1.00
N SER A 38 -1.67 3.60 -2.26
CA SER A 38 -0.26 3.87 -2.55
C SER A 38 0.20 5.15 -1.86
N LEU A 39 -0.50 6.27 -2.05
CA LEU A 39 -0.16 7.56 -1.43
C LEU A 39 -0.02 7.45 0.09
N ALA A 40 -0.96 6.76 0.74
CA ALA A 40 -0.96 6.58 2.19
C ALA A 40 0.17 5.69 2.72
N THR A 41 0.82 4.88 1.85
CA THR A 41 1.73 3.79 2.28
C THR A 41 3.13 3.81 1.63
N LEU A 42 3.44 4.79 0.78
CA LEU A 42 4.79 4.98 0.26
C LEU A 42 5.79 5.12 1.43
N LEU A 43 6.98 4.53 1.26
CA LEU A 43 8.06 4.51 2.26
C LEU A 43 7.76 3.74 3.57
N GLN A 44 6.69 2.96 3.64
CA GLN A 44 6.39 2.07 4.77
C GLN A 44 6.76 0.63 4.41
N THR A 45 7.41 -0.13 5.29
CA THR A 45 7.86 -1.49 4.94
C THR A 45 6.68 -2.47 4.83
N TYR A 46 5.77 -2.47 5.80
CA TYR A 46 4.70 -3.48 5.89
C TYR A 46 3.77 -3.53 4.68
N PRO A 47 3.16 -2.41 4.24
CA PRO A 47 2.22 -2.45 3.12
C PRO A 47 2.90 -2.86 1.81
N GLN A 48 4.19 -2.52 1.66
CA GLN A 48 4.97 -2.84 0.47
C GLN A 48 5.36 -4.33 0.43
N THR A 49 5.52 -4.98 1.58
CA THR A 49 5.64 -6.46 1.66
C THR A 49 4.30 -7.16 1.41
N LEU A 50 3.20 -6.58 1.88
CA LEU A 50 1.85 -7.13 1.66
C LEU A 50 1.43 -7.04 0.18
N PHE A 51 1.80 -5.95 -0.48
CA PHE A 51 1.58 -5.68 -1.90
C PHE A 51 2.91 -5.58 -2.66
N PRO A 52 3.59 -6.72 -2.91
CA PRO A 52 4.97 -6.74 -3.42
C PRO A 52 5.11 -6.20 -4.85
N ASN A 53 4.04 -6.23 -5.63
CA ASN A 53 4.04 -5.75 -7.01
C ASN A 53 3.89 -4.22 -7.02
N GLY A 54 4.99 -3.51 -7.30
CA GLY A 54 5.00 -2.06 -7.39
C GLY A 54 4.20 -1.52 -8.58
N HIS A 55 3.41 -0.48 -8.34
CA HIS A 55 2.59 0.23 -9.34
C HIS A 55 2.76 1.75 -9.28
N THR A 56 3.75 2.25 -8.53
CA THR A 56 3.99 3.67 -8.33
C THR A 56 5.47 3.98 -8.48
N ILE A 57 5.78 5.00 -9.28
CA ILE A 57 7.12 5.57 -9.44
C ILE A 57 7.02 7.02 -8.97
N THR A 58 7.94 7.49 -8.13
CA THR A 58 7.90 8.88 -7.66
C THR A 58 9.27 9.48 -7.45
N SER A 59 9.33 10.81 -7.42
CA SER A 59 10.53 11.54 -7.02
C SER A 59 10.64 11.56 -5.50
N VAL A 60 11.86 11.36 -4.99
CA VAL A 60 12.16 11.47 -3.56
C VAL A 60 13.45 12.23 -3.33
N THR A 61 13.63 12.71 -2.10
CA THR A 61 14.83 13.41 -1.67
C THR A 61 15.42 12.78 -0.41
N ILE A 62 16.71 12.49 -0.43
CA ILE A 62 17.48 12.19 0.78
C ILE A 62 18.13 13.49 1.25
N PRO A 63 17.86 13.95 2.49
CA PRO A 63 18.45 15.16 3.02
C PRO A 63 19.98 15.10 3.10
N ARG A 64 20.62 16.27 3.07
CA ARG A 64 22.03 16.45 3.38
C ARG A 64 22.38 15.85 4.74
N GLY A 65 23.51 15.17 4.83
CA GLY A 65 24.01 14.60 6.08
C GLY A 65 23.48 13.21 6.41
N THR A 66 22.63 12.62 5.57
CA THR A 66 22.19 11.23 5.72
C THR A 66 23.37 10.27 5.56
N LEU A 67 23.50 9.33 6.50
CA LEU A 67 24.47 8.25 6.42
C LEU A 67 23.94 7.10 5.56
N LEU A 68 24.84 6.51 4.77
CA LEU A 68 24.58 5.39 3.88
C LEU A 68 25.72 4.37 4.03
N TYR A 69 25.41 3.09 3.93
CA TYR A 69 26.34 2.00 4.27
C TYR A 69 26.49 1.03 3.10
N HIS A 70 27.71 0.52 2.90
CA HIS A 70 28.01 -0.47 1.88
C HIS A 70 28.94 -1.55 2.45
N GLY A 71 28.54 -2.80 2.31
CA GLY A 71 29.31 -3.97 2.72
C GLY A 71 30.13 -4.52 1.55
N ARG A 72 31.37 -4.95 1.81
CA ARG A 72 32.26 -5.52 0.79
C ARG A 72 33.18 -6.61 1.33
N HIS A 73 33.76 -7.37 0.41
CA HIS A 73 34.70 -8.46 0.68
C HIS A 73 36.12 -8.21 0.19
N ASP A 74 36.44 -6.95 -0.13
CA ASP A 74 37.71 -6.57 -0.73
C ASP A 74 37.96 -5.08 -0.56
N ASN A 75 39.23 -4.65 -0.72
CA ASN A 75 39.63 -3.25 -0.59
C ASN A 75 39.60 -2.44 -1.89
N ASN A 76 38.99 -2.95 -2.96
CA ASN A 76 39.01 -2.23 -4.22
C ASN A 76 38.11 -1.00 -4.14
N THR A 77 38.25 -0.11 -5.13
CA THR A 77 37.32 1.01 -5.31
C THR A 77 35.92 0.51 -5.58
N VAL A 78 34.90 1.23 -5.10
CA VAL A 78 33.49 0.85 -5.30
C VAL A 78 33.12 1.11 -6.75
N PRO A 79 32.62 0.10 -7.50
CA PRO A 79 32.20 0.30 -8.88
C PRO A 79 30.94 1.18 -8.95
N SER A 80 30.58 1.60 -10.16
CA SER A 80 29.34 2.36 -10.40
C SER A 80 28.53 1.73 -11.55
N PRO A 81 27.20 1.59 -11.41
CA PRO A 81 26.40 1.87 -10.21
C PRO A 81 26.58 0.79 -9.13
N GLU A 82 26.28 1.11 -7.88
CA GLU A 82 26.34 0.17 -6.76
C GLU A 82 25.30 0.50 -5.67
N TRP A 83 24.94 -0.48 -4.84
CA TRP A 83 23.93 -0.32 -3.78
C TRP A 83 24.50 0.30 -2.49
N LEU A 84 23.63 1.05 -1.80
CA LEU A 84 23.84 1.63 -0.48
C LEU A 84 22.62 1.31 0.39
N ALA A 85 22.84 0.77 1.58
CA ALA A 85 21.78 0.61 2.57
C ALA A 85 21.67 1.87 3.44
N LEU A 86 20.47 2.13 3.95
CA LEU A 86 20.26 3.20 4.92
C LEU A 86 20.70 2.79 6.33
N ASP A 87 20.69 1.50 6.62
CA ASP A 87 21.05 0.93 7.92
C ASP A 87 22.27 0.01 7.81
N ILE A 88 23.19 0.15 8.76
CA ILE A 88 24.45 -0.60 8.79
C ILE A 88 24.19 -2.10 8.94
N GLU A 89 23.15 -2.48 9.68
CA GLU A 89 22.78 -3.88 9.90
C GLU A 89 22.36 -4.57 8.60
N MET A 90 21.68 -3.83 7.70
CA MET A 90 21.34 -4.33 6.37
C MET A 90 22.60 -4.47 5.51
N ALA A 91 23.48 -3.46 5.48
CA ALA A 91 24.72 -3.56 4.71
C ALA A 91 25.61 -4.72 5.18
N TYR A 92 25.69 -4.95 6.49
CA TYR A 92 26.44 -6.04 7.08
C TYR A 92 25.81 -7.40 6.76
N GLY A 93 24.48 -7.50 6.84
CA GLY A 93 23.73 -8.71 6.48
C GLY A 93 23.86 -9.11 5.01
N ILE A 94 23.99 -8.14 4.10
CA ILE A 94 24.12 -8.42 2.65
C ILE A 94 25.55 -8.81 2.28
N MET A 95 26.58 -8.04 2.68
CA MET A 95 27.96 -8.24 2.19
C MET A 95 29.03 -7.97 3.26
N GLY A 96 28.68 -7.94 4.54
CA GLY A 96 29.62 -7.62 5.62
C GLY A 96 29.92 -8.78 6.57
N ASN A 97 29.44 -10.00 6.30
CA ASN A 97 29.60 -11.16 7.17
C ASN A 97 30.40 -12.30 6.51
N LEU A 98 31.45 -11.99 5.74
CA LEU A 98 32.39 -12.98 5.21
C LEU A 98 33.81 -12.77 5.77
N ARG A 99 34.74 -13.64 5.37
CA ARG A 99 36.11 -13.66 5.89
C ARG A 99 36.89 -12.35 5.73
N ASP A 100 36.74 -11.66 4.60
CA ASP A 100 37.11 -10.25 4.48
C ASP A 100 35.78 -9.48 4.49
N SER A 101 35.58 -8.68 5.53
CA SER A 101 34.39 -7.89 5.72
C SER A 101 34.77 -6.46 5.93
N ARG A 102 34.33 -5.63 4.99
CA ARG A 102 34.56 -4.20 5.00
C ARG A 102 33.26 -3.45 5.07
N MET A 103 33.25 -2.45 5.93
CA MET A 103 32.12 -1.58 6.12
C MET A 103 32.52 -0.17 5.70
N LEU A 104 31.89 0.30 4.62
CA LEU A 104 32.07 1.64 4.12
C LEU A 104 30.89 2.50 4.56
N THR A 105 31.18 3.63 5.19
CA THR A 105 30.16 4.63 5.55
C THR A 105 30.31 5.82 4.64
N TYR A 106 29.21 6.18 3.98
CA TYR A 106 29.08 7.37 3.16
C TYR A 106 28.14 8.37 3.82
N ARG A 107 28.26 9.64 3.41
CA ARG A 107 27.37 10.72 3.83
C ARG A 107 27.01 11.59 2.65
N THR A 108 25.72 11.93 2.50
CA THR A 108 25.27 12.90 1.50
C THR A 108 25.80 14.30 1.82
N THR A 109 26.32 15.00 0.82
CA THR A 109 26.92 16.34 1.00
C THR A 109 25.92 17.47 0.75
N LYS A 110 24.80 17.16 0.10
CA LYS A 110 23.66 18.03 -0.20
C LYS A 110 22.36 17.23 -0.18
N ASP A 111 21.23 17.89 -0.39
CA ASP A 111 19.96 17.19 -0.66
C ASP A 111 20.03 16.50 -2.01
N VAL A 112 19.73 15.20 -2.03
CA VAL A 112 19.93 14.33 -3.19
C VAL A 112 18.58 13.85 -3.70
N GLN A 113 18.34 14.05 -4.99
CA GLN A 113 17.13 13.55 -5.64
C GLN A 113 17.35 12.12 -6.16
N LEU A 114 16.36 11.27 -5.94
CA LEU A 114 16.34 9.86 -6.35
C LEU A 114 14.96 9.51 -6.90
N VAL A 115 14.89 8.50 -7.76
CA VAL A 115 13.61 7.93 -8.20
C VAL A 115 13.25 6.76 -7.28
N TYR A 116 12.03 6.70 -6.78
CA TYR A 116 11.55 5.61 -5.93
C TYR A 116 10.56 4.72 -6.68
N PHE A 117 10.74 3.40 -6.57
CA PHE A 117 9.78 2.38 -7.01
C PHE A 117 9.16 1.69 -5.79
N ASP A 118 7.83 1.73 -5.67
CA ASP A 118 7.10 1.04 -4.61
C ASP A 118 7.10 -0.49 -4.77
N GLY A 119 6.47 -1.19 -3.84
CA GLY A 119 6.50 -2.65 -3.73
C GLY A 119 7.86 -3.19 -3.26
N THR A 120 8.06 -4.50 -3.41
CA THR A 120 9.34 -5.15 -3.15
C THR A 120 10.27 -5.04 -4.37
N SER A 121 10.55 -3.81 -4.77
CA SER A 121 11.29 -3.44 -5.98
C SER A 121 12.80 -3.73 -5.92
N ALA A 122 13.31 -4.22 -4.78
CA ALA A 122 14.66 -4.75 -4.61
C ALA A 122 14.68 -6.27 -4.37
N SER A 123 13.53 -6.96 -4.53
CA SER A 123 13.49 -8.40 -4.36
C SER A 123 14.19 -9.10 -5.51
N LEU A 124 15.19 -9.92 -5.17
CA LEU A 124 15.94 -10.76 -6.12
C LEU A 124 15.03 -11.78 -6.83
N MET A 125 13.90 -12.12 -6.21
CA MET A 125 12.95 -13.13 -6.67
C MET A 125 11.54 -12.54 -6.78
N GLY A 126 10.74 -13.09 -7.69
CA GLY A 126 9.34 -12.70 -7.87
C GLY A 126 9.14 -11.43 -8.70
N GLU A 127 7.90 -10.93 -8.69
CA GLU A 127 7.41 -9.94 -9.64
C GLU A 127 7.55 -8.48 -9.16
N GLY A 128 8.18 -8.25 -7.99
CA GLY A 128 8.30 -6.90 -7.41
C GLY A 128 9.14 -5.93 -8.25
N THR A 129 10.02 -6.44 -9.11
CA THR A 129 10.91 -5.64 -9.98
C THR A 129 10.31 -5.32 -11.35
N VAL A 130 9.11 -5.82 -11.67
CA VAL A 130 8.50 -5.71 -13.00
C VAL A 130 8.29 -4.26 -13.43
N SER A 131 7.94 -3.34 -12.52
CA SER A 131 7.78 -1.91 -12.84
C SER A 131 9.06 -1.27 -13.39
N GLN A 132 10.22 -1.68 -12.89
CA GLN A 132 11.52 -1.25 -13.43
C GLN A 132 11.74 -1.83 -14.83
N MET A 133 11.38 -3.09 -15.04
CA MET A 133 11.52 -3.75 -16.34
C MET A 133 10.61 -3.11 -17.40
N VAL A 134 9.34 -2.85 -17.08
CA VAL A 134 8.39 -2.15 -17.96
C VAL A 134 8.95 -0.78 -18.37
N LEU A 135 9.56 -0.04 -17.44
CA LEU A 135 10.21 1.23 -17.74
C LEU A 135 11.42 1.07 -18.67
N LEU A 136 12.29 0.09 -18.40
CA LEU A 136 13.52 -0.12 -19.16
C LEU A 136 13.28 -0.63 -20.57
N TYR A 137 12.28 -1.48 -20.76
CA TYR A 137 11.96 -2.11 -22.04
C TYR A 137 10.82 -1.41 -22.78
N ASN A 138 10.27 -0.32 -22.24
CA ASN A 138 9.20 0.46 -22.86
C ASN A 138 7.96 -0.42 -23.17
N GLY A 139 7.45 -1.08 -22.13
CA GLY A 139 6.25 -1.92 -22.22
C GLY A 139 6.52 -3.38 -21.86
N THR A 140 5.46 -4.11 -21.53
CA THR A 140 5.56 -5.49 -21.04
C THR A 140 5.99 -6.46 -22.14
N GLU A 141 5.48 -6.28 -23.35
CA GLU A 141 5.77 -7.15 -24.52
C GLU A 141 7.26 -7.15 -24.90
N ASN A 142 7.97 -6.07 -24.59
CA ASN A 142 9.38 -5.90 -24.93
C ASN A 142 10.32 -6.43 -23.84
N ILE A 143 9.78 -6.80 -22.68
CA ILE A 143 10.58 -7.42 -21.62
C ILE A 143 11.04 -8.78 -22.15
N PRO A 144 12.35 -9.06 -22.21
CA PRO A 144 12.84 -10.34 -22.68
C PRO A 144 12.16 -11.45 -21.89
N HIS A 145 11.52 -12.38 -22.59
CA HIS A 145 10.95 -13.59 -22.01
C HIS A 145 12.07 -14.46 -21.43
N ARG A 146 12.56 -14.09 -20.25
CA ARG A 146 13.32 -14.97 -19.40
C ARG A 146 12.27 -15.89 -18.81
N GLY A 147 12.33 -17.18 -19.17
CA GLY A 147 11.33 -18.18 -18.74
C GLY A 147 10.98 -17.99 -17.27
N GLY A 148 9.70 -17.84 -16.95
CA GLY A 148 9.21 -17.29 -15.67
C GLY A 148 9.77 -17.99 -14.43
N TRP A 149 10.82 -17.41 -13.83
CA TRP A 149 11.38 -17.84 -12.55
C TRP A 149 10.63 -17.15 -11.41
N GLY A 150 9.39 -17.56 -11.19
CA GLY A 150 8.70 -17.27 -9.94
C GLY A 150 9.37 -18.03 -8.78
N PRO A 151 9.26 -17.53 -7.53
CA PRO A 151 9.72 -18.27 -6.36
C PRO A 151 9.04 -19.65 -6.28
N PRO A 152 9.69 -20.68 -5.71
CA PRO A 152 9.02 -21.95 -5.46
C PRO A 152 7.78 -21.69 -4.60
N ARG A 153 6.59 -22.13 -5.05
CA ARG A 153 5.45 -22.26 -4.14
C ARG A 153 5.89 -23.20 -3.01
N ARG A 154 6.10 -22.68 -1.79
CA ARG A 154 6.30 -23.52 -0.61
C ARG A 154 5.11 -24.46 -0.52
N GLY A 155 5.36 -25.76 -0.65
CA GLY A 155 4.35 -26.79 -0.48
C GLY A 155 3.70 -26.65 0.89
N GLY A 156 2.49 -26.10 0.93
CA GLY A 156 1.57 -26.35 2.01
C GLY A 156 1.19 -27.83 1.92
N ARG A 157 1.54 -28.60 2.95
CA ARG A 157 0.71 -29.75 3.32
C ARG A 157 -0.62 -29.16 3.80
N GLU A 158 -1.50 -28.80 2.87
CA GLU A 158 -2.92 -28.77 3.18
C GLU A 158 -3.36 -30.23 3.23
N ALA A 159 -3.82 -30.63 4.41
CA ALA A 159 -4.40 -31.94 4.62
C ALA A 159 -5.62 -32.06 3.69
N ASN A 160 -5.63 -33.13 2.92
CA ASN A 160 -6.77 -33.59 2.14
C ASN A 160 -8.07 -33.48 2.96
N MET A 161 -9.00 -32.65 2.50
CA MET A 161 -10.41 -33.00 2.58
C MET A 161 -11.04 -32.75 1.20
N ASP A 162 -11.55 -33.85 0.68
CA ASP A 162 -12.55 -34.00 -0.38
C ASP A 162 -12.10 -33.87 -1.83
N GLY A 163 -12.06 -35.05 -2.46
CA GLY A 163 -11.71 -35.26 -3.85
C GLY A 163 -12.77 -34.73 -4.81
N ALA A 164 -12.30 -33.91 -5.75
CA ALA A 164 -12.85 -33.82 -7.09
C ALA A 164 -11.70 -33.45 -8.03
N ALA A 165 -11.22 -34.43 -8.78
CA ALA A 165 -10.25 -34.22 -9.84
C ALA A 165 -10.89 -33.35 -10.94
N LYS A 166 -10.37 -32.14 -11.14
CA LYS A 166 -10.47 -31.43 -12.40
C LYS A 166 -9.07 -31.04 -12.84
N GLU A 167 -8.64 -31.73 -13.89
CA GLU A 167 -7.45 -31.46 -14.68
C GLU A 167 -7.54 -30.03 -15.24
N ALA A 168 -6.92 -29.08 -14.54
CA ALA A 168 -6.45 -27.85 -15.17
C ALA A 168 -5.01 -28.14 -15.59
N GLU A 169 -4.68 -27.89 -16.86
CA GLU A 169 -3.36 -28.12 -17.44
C GLU A 169 -2.28 -27.39 -16.62
N ASP A 170 -1.61 -28.15 -15.74
CA ASP A 170 -0.45 -27.72 -14.98
C ASP A 170 0.72 -27.49 -15.95
N GLU A 171 1.07 -26.24 -16.23
CA GLU A 171 2.38 -25.95 -16.82
C GLU A 171 3.47 -26.55 -15.92
N PRO A 172 4.36 -27.42 -16.44
CA PRO A 172 5.31 -28.13 -15.61
C PRO A 172 6.32 -27.16 -14.99
N ARG A 173 6.53 -27.30 -13.68
CA ARG A 173 7.59 -26.68 -12.87
C ARG A 173 8.94 -26.76 -13.62
N ARG A 174 9.36 -25.69 -14.27
CA ARG A 174 10.72 -25.63 -14.85
C ARG A 174 11.69 -25.31 -13.70
N ARG A 175 12.79 -26.06 -13.59
CA ARG A 175 13.93 -25.74 -12.70
C ARG A 175 14.73 -24.60 -13.33
N PRO A 176 15.31 -23.66 -12.54
CA PRO A 176 16.20 -22.63 -13.07
C PRO A 176 17.18 -23.25 -14.06
N PRO A 177 17.50 -22.59 -15.20
CA PRO A 177 18.52 -23.10 -16.09
C PRO A 177 19.81 -23.19 -15.28
N GLY A 178 20.62 -24.22 -15.52
CA GLY A 178 21.95 -24.27 -14.92
C GLY A 178 22.69 -22.97 -15.24
N GLY A 179 23.08 -22.21 -14.21
CA GLY A 179 23.83 -20.96 -14.35
C GLY A 179 23.05 -19.64 -14.25
N TRP A 180 21.76 -19.63 -13.86
CA TRP A 180 21.06 -18.37 -13.59
C TRP A 180 21.54 -17.69 -12.31
N ASN A 181 21.95 -16.41 -12.41
CA ASN A 181 22.40 -15.59 -11.29
C ASN A 181 21.44 -14.41 -11.05
N PRO A 182 20.56 -14.46 -10.04
CA PRO A 182 19.63 -13.37 -9.74
C PRO A 182 20.32 -12.03 -9.44
N LEU A 183 21.54 -12.07 -8.90
CA LEU A 183 22.31 -10.87 -8.59
C LEU A 183 22.77 -10.16 -9.88
N GLU A 184 23.10 -10.90 -10.94
CA GLU A 184 23.46 -10.30 -12.23
C GLU A 184 22.28 -9.52 -12.83
N ASP A 185 21.08 -10.06 -12.70
CA ASP A 185 19.84 -9.43 -13.16
C ASP A 185 19.57 -8.10 -12.45
N GLU A 186 19.86 -8.04 -11.14
CA GLU A 186 19.82 -6.77 -10.40
C GLU A 186 20.80 -5.75 -10.95
N TYR A 187 22.04 -6.13 -11.22
CA TYR A 187 23.01 -5.20 -11.76
C TYR A 187 22.69 -4.79 -13.21
N VAL A 188 22.04 -5.65 -14.01
CA VAL A 188 21.49 -5.26 -15.32
C VAL A 188 20.43 -4.17 -15.14
N ARG A 189 19.50 -4.34 -14.20
CA ARG A 189 18.48 -3.31 -13.86
C ARG A 189 19.11 -2.03 -13.36
N ALA A 190 20.01 -2.10 -12.38
CA ALA A 190 20.72 -0.94 -11.82
C ALA A 190 21.43 -0.13 -12.91
N ARG A 191 22.21 -0.80 -13.77
CA ARG A 191 22.87 -0.16 -14.92
C ARG A 191 21.86 0.42 -15.90
N GLY A 192 20.79 -0.31 -16.19
CA GLY A 192 19.71 0.14 -17.07
C GLY A 192 19.06 1.43 -16.58
N LEU A 193 18.69 1.49 -15.30
CA LEU A 193 18.04 2.65 -14.69
C LEU A 193 18.96 3.87 -14.67
N CYS A 194 20.23 3.69 -14.30
CA CYS A 194 21.21 4.77 -14.32
C CYS A 194 21.49 5.29 -15.74
N LYS A 195 21.53 4.40 -16.74
CA LYS A 195 21.63 4.78 -18.16
C LYS A 195 20.38 5.50 -18.63
N TRP A 196 19.19 5.06 -18.20
CA TRP A 196 17.92 5.69 -18.53
C TRP A 196 17.86 7.13 -18.00
N LEU A 197 18.22 7.35 -16.74
CA LEU A 197 18.28 8.70 -16.14
C LEU A 197 19.23 9.62 -16.92
N LYS A 198 20.42 9.12 -17.28
CA LYS A 198 21.40 9.87 -18.07
C LYS A 198 20.89 10.17 -19.49
N LYS A 199 20.36 9.16 -20.18
CA LYS A 199 19.88 9.26 -21.58
C LYS A 199 18.82 10.35 -21.75
N TYR A 200 17.98 10.56 -20.74
CA TYR A 200 16.86 11.48 -20.82
C TYR A 200 17.09 12.82 -20.12
N GLY A 201 18.34 13.12 -19.72
CA GLY A 201 18.69 14.39 -19.09
C GLY A 201 18.15 14.56 -17.67
N LEU A 202 17.75 13.47 -17.02
CA LEU A 202 17.27 13.48 -15.63
C LEU A 202 18.43 13.39 -14.64
N ARG A 203 19.57 12.81 -15.05
CA ARG A 203 20.82 12.79 -14.30
C ARG A 203 21.79 13.82 -14.88
N GLU A 204 22.20 14.76 -14.04
CA GLU A 204 23.32 15.66 -14.29
C GLU A 204 24.19 15.68 -13.04
N VAL A 205 25.47 15.30 -13.20
CA VAL A 205 26.41 15.16 -12.08
C VAL A 205 26.69 16.54 -11.49
N GLY A 206 26.49 16.68 -10.18
CA GLY A 206 26.78 17.94 -9.46
C GLY A 206 25.70 19.02 -9.56
N THR A 207 24.85 19.04 -10.59
CA THR A 207 23.87 20.12 -10.88
C THR A 207 22.42 19.83 -10.48
N GLY A 208 22.19 18.87 -9.58
CA GLY A 208 20.88 18.66 -8.93
C GLY A 208 19.94 17.70 -9.66
N GLY A 209 20.44 16.90 -10.60
CA GLY A 209 19.68 15.78 -11.18
C GLY A 209 19.55 14.57 -10.26
N TYR A 210 18.86 13.54 -10.75
CA TYR A 210 18.68 12.27 -10.05
C TYR A 210 19.99 11.48 -9.99
N GLU A 211 20.47 11.16 -8.78
CA GLU A 211 21.75 10.48 -8.54
C GLU A 211 21.60 8.94 -8.42
N GLY A 212 20.37 8.43 -8.44
CA GLY A 212 20.09 7.03 -8.15
C GLY A 212 18.62 6.68 -8.01
N VAL A 213 18.38 5.48 -7.50
CA VAL A 213 17.05 4.87 -7.36
C VAL A 213 16.88 4.28 -5.96
N VAL A 214 15.79 4.62 -5.28
CA VAL A 214 15.34 3.98 -4.03
C VAL A 214 14.46 2.79 -4.36
N ARG A 215 14.66 1.69 -3.63
CA ARG A 215 13.88 0.46 -3.76
C ARG A 215 13.83 -0.30 -2.43
N MET A 216 12.95 -1.29 -2.31
CA MET A 216 12.73 -2.00 -1.05
C MET A 216 12.71 -3.53 -1.24
N ASN A 217 13.32 -4.26 -0.30
CA ASN A 217 13.05 -5.69 -0.09
C ASN A 217 12.63 -5.90 1.38
N ALA A 218 13.53 -6.34 2.25
CA ALA A 218 13.29 -6.30 3.68
C ALA A 218 13.41 -4.85 4.21
N GLY A 219 14.47 -4.14 3.82
CA GLY A 219 14.67 -2.72 4.10
C GLY A 219 14.72 -1.89 2.82
N PHE A 220 14.77 -0.56 2.98
CA PHE A 220 15.03 0.37 1.89
C PHE A 220 16.52 0.44 1.57
N GLU A 221 16.84 0.41 0.29
CA GLU A 221 18.18 0.59 -0.25
C GLU A 221 18.17 1.59 -1.42
N VAL A 222 19.37 2.07 -1.75
CA VAL A 222 19.60 3.03 -2.82
C VAL A 222 20.56 2.40 -3.81
N ILE A 223 20.16 2.28 -5.07
CA ILE A 223 21.10 2.12 -6.18
C ILE A 223 21.67 3.48 -6.51
N TRP A 224 22.94 3.69 -6.20
CA TRP A 224 23.64 4.92 -6.48
C TRP A 224 24.37 4.83 -7.82
N CYS A 225 24.13 5.80 -8.70
CA CYS A 225 24.58 5.71 -10.09
C CYS A 225 26.05 6.08 -10.31
N ASP A 226 26.66 6.81 -9.37
CA ASP A 226 27.99 7.39 -9.53
C ASP A 226 28.69 7.63 -8.19
N PHE A 227 29.58 6.73 -7.80
CA PHE A 227 30.32 6.83 -6.54
C PHE A 227 31.41 7.90 -6.55
N GLU A 228 31.72 8.48 -7.73
CA GLU A 228 32.61 9.64 -7.84
C GLU A 228 31.84 10.97 -7.73
N SER A 229 30.51 10.92 -7.62
CA SER A 229 29.68 12.12 -7.48
C SER A 229 30.06 12.93 -6.24
N PRO A 230 30.22 14.27 -6.36
CA PRO A 230 30.51 15.13 -5.21
C PRO A 230 29.38 15.16 -4.18
N SER A 231 28.20 14.65 -4.55
CA SER A 231 27.02 14.49 -3.69
C SER A 231 27.19 13.40 -2.62
N LEU A 232 28.18 12.50 -2.78
CA LEU A 232 28.43 11.36 -1.90
C LEU A 232 29.88 11.41 -1.35
N LYS A 233 30.03 11.56 -0.03
CA LYS A 233 31.34 11.59 0.61
C LYS A 233 31.59 10.30 1.38
N LEU A 234 32.69 9.60 1.08
CA LEU A 234 33.21 8.52 1.94
C LEU A 234 33.66 9.11 3.28
N VAL A 235 33.09 8.61 4.37
CA VAL A 235 33.38 9.00 5.75
C VAL A 235 34.36 8.04 6.40
N SER A 236 34.15 6.73 6.21
CA SER A 236 35.02 5.68 6.74
C SER A 236 35.04 4.45 5.83
N ASN A 237 36.17 3.74 5.84
CA ASN A 237 36.36 2.43 5.23
C ASN A 237 37.05 1.56 6.29
N LEU A 238 36.28 0.70 6.95
CA LEU A 238 36.74 -0.09 8.08
C LEU A 238 36.83 -1.57 7.70
N ASN A 239 37.90 -2.22 8.11
CA ASN A 239 37.94 -3.69 8.16
C ASN A 239 37.24 -4.14 9.44
N VAL A 240 36.06 -4.73 9.28
CA VAL A 240 35.21 -5.23 10.37
C VAL A 240 35.20 -6.76 10.42
N SER A 241 36.16 -7.41 9.76
CA SER A 241 36.31 -8.87 9.78
C SER A 241 36.48 -9.34 11.22
N ALA A 242 35.55 -10.19 11.66
CA ALA A 242 35.62 -10.78 12.97
C ALA A 242 36.69 -11.89 13.01
N PRO A 243 37.38 -12.09 14.15
CA PRO A 243 38.25 -13.24 14.31
C PRO A 243 37.48 -14.55 14.12
N MET A 244 37.97 -15.40 13.22
CA MET A 244 37.35 -16.70 12.91
C MET A 244 37.38 -17.62 14.12
N LEU A 245 36.31 -18.39 14.30
CA LEU A 245 36.23 -19.41 15.36
C LEU A 245 37.25 -20.52 15.11
N GLU A 246 37.99 -20.89 16.17
CA GLU A 246 38.96 -21.99 16.12
C GLU A 246 38.28 -23.37 16.00
N GLN A 247 37.08 -23.53 16.56
CA GLN A 247 36.29 -24.76 16.49
C GLN A 247 34.81 -24.44 16.25
N VAL A 248 34.20 -25.12 15.26
CA VAL A 248 32.75 -25.05 15.01
C VAL A 248 32.08 -26.18 15.80
N THR A 249 31.87 -25.96 17.11
CA THR A 249 31.15 -26.94 17.94
C THR A 249 29.65 -26.85 17.68
N SER A 250 29.03 -27.93 17.22
CA SER A 250 27.61 -28.02 16.84
C SER A 250 26.60 -27.73 17.98
N GLY A 251 27.05 -27.67 19.24
CA GLY A 251 26.24 -27.35 20.42
C GLY A 251 25.98 -25.85 20.61
N TRP A 252 26.97 -24.99 20.39
CA TRP A 252 26.86 -23.54 20.64
C TRP A 252 25.87 -22.86 19.69
N GLN A 253 25.78 -23.34 18.45
CA GLN A 253 24.76 -22.89 17.49
C GLN A 253 23.34 -23.26 17.92
N LYS A 254 23.12 -24.30 18.74
CA LYS A 254 21.79 -24.64 19.26
C LYS A 254 21.39 -23.77 20.45
N ASP A 255 22.33 -23.39 21.31
CA ASP A 255 22.03 -22.56 22.49
C ASP A 255 21.83 -21.08 22.11
N PHE A 256 22.56 -20.56 21.12
CA PHE A 256 22.28 -19.23 20.54
C PHE A 256 20.92 -19.17 19.83
N ARG A 257 20.48 -20.29 19.24
CA ARG A 257 19.12 -20.44 18.67
C ARG A 257 18.01 -20.38 19.73
N GLN A 258 18.34 -20.59 21.00
CA GLN A 258 17.39 -20.48 22.12
C GLN A 258 17.51 -19.15 22.88
N ALA A 259 18.48 -18.30 22.54
CA ALA A 259 18.69 -16.99 23.15
C ALA A 259 17.58 -15.98 22.73
N PRO A 260 17.40 -14.86 23.46
CA PRO A 260 16.31 -13.89 23.23
C PRO A 260 16.18 -13.38 21.79
N LEU A 261 17.28 -13.42 21.02
CA LEU A 261 17.38 -12.95 19.64
C LEU A 261 16.57 -13.79 18.63
N GLN A 262 16.41 -15.10 18.84
CA GLN A 262 15.60 -15.96 17.95
C GLN A 262 14.15 -16.15 18.41
N VAL A 263 13.89 -16.10 19.72
CA VAL A 263 12.52 -16.14 20.26
C VAL A 263 11.66 -15.07 19.59
N GLN A 264 12.23 -13.90 19.31
CA GLN A 264 11.56 -12.78 18.66
C GLN A 264 11.30 -12.92 17.15
N ALA A 265 11.93 -13.87 16.46
CA ALA A 265 11.94 -13.89 14.99
C ALA A 265 11.19 -15.07 14.35
N ARG A 266 10.92 -16.19 15.05
CA ARG A 266 10.31 -17.43 14.49
C ARG A 266 10.76 -17.79 13.06
N LEU A 267 11.99 -17.42 12.68
CA LEU A 267 12.57 -17.75 11.38
C LEU A 267 12.99 -19.21 11.47
N ARG A 268 12.48 -20.05 10.56
CA ARG A 268 13.02 -21.41 10.37
C ARG A 268 14.39 -21.29 9.72
N THR A 269 15.44 -21.17 10.53
CA THR A 269 16.84 -20.98 10.11
C THR A 269 17.51 -22.28 9.63
N SER A 270 16.78 -23.27 9.11
CA SER A 270 17.43 -24.53 8.70
C SER A 270 18.18 -24.41 7.37
N ASP A 271 17.78 -23.52 6.45
CA ASP A 271 18.24 -23.61 5.05
C ASP A 271 18.45 -22.26 4.33
N ASP A 272 18.39 -21.12 5.01
CA ASP A 272 18.42 -19.78 4.38
C ASP A 272 19.61 -18.96 4.90
N GLU A 273 20.73 -18.99 4.17
CA GLU A 273 21.98 -18.26 4.45
C GLU A 273 21.95 -16.81 3.90
N GLY A 274 20.77 -16.22 3.71
CA GLY A 274 20.63 -14.86 3.19
C GLY A 274 20.85 -14.80 1.67
N PRO A 275 21.26 -13.64 1.11
CA PRO A 275 21.35 -13.45 -0.35
C PRO A 275 22.43 -14.31 -1.01
N HIS A 276 23.30 -14.92 -0.19
CA HIS A 276 24.37 -15.81 -0.63
C HIS A 276 23.91 -17.25 -0.83
N GLY A 277 22.74 -17.65 -0.30
CA GLY A 277 22.23 -19.02 -0.41
C GLY A 277 23.05 -20.06 0.38
N PRO A 278 22.52 -21.27 0.60
CA PRO A 278 23.14 -22.28 1.45
C PRO A 278 24.53 -22.73 0.94
N GLY A 279 25.54 -22.73 1.82
CA GLY A 279 26.91 -23.17 1.57
C GLY A 279 27.90 -22.08 1.11
N MET A 280 27.50 -20.81 1.07
CA MET A 280 28.33 -19.71 0.55
C MET A 280 29.04 -18.90 1.64
N THR A 281 28.80 -19.23 2.92
CA THR A 281 29.39 -18.56 4.08
C THR A 281 30.25 -19.52 4.91
N ASP A 282 31.47 -19.11 5.32
CA ASP A 282 32.38 -19.95 6.11
C ASP A 282 31.76 -20.25 7.49
N PRO A 283 31.56 -21.53 7.89
CA PRO A 283 30.96 -21.88 9.18
C PRO A 283 31.72 -21.36 10.42
N ARG A 284 32.98 -20.95 10.25
CA ARG A 284 33.80 -20.35 11.32
C ARG A 284 33.57 -18.85 11.50
N GLU A 285 32.81 -18.21 10.62
CA GLU A 285 32.44 -16.79 10.77
C GLU A 285 31.50 -16.61 11.98
N PRO A 286 31.91 -15.91 13.05
CA PRO A 286 31.16 -15.86 14.30
C PRO A 286 29.77 -15.22 14.18
N PHE A 287 29.55 -14.32 13.22
CA PHE A 287 28.27 -13.62 13.03
C PHE A 287 27.43 -14.15 11.87
N ARG A 288 27.80 -15.31 11.31
CA ARG A 288 27.12 -15.91 10.16
C ARG A 288 25.62 -16.11 10.37
N ASP A 289 25.24 -16.69 11.50
CA ASP A 289 23.85 -17.05 11.78
C ASP A 289 23.02 -15.85 12.33
N THR A 290 23.69 -14.79 12.81
CA THR A 290 23.05 -13.58 13.36
C THR A 290 22.96 -12.42 12.37
N SER A 291 23.74 -12.42 11.29
CA SER A 291 23.71 -11.38 10.25
C SER A 291 22.36 -11.28 9.54
N ASN A 292 21.69 -12.41 9.31
CA ASN A 292 20.33 -12.43 8.77
C ASN A 292 19.33 -11.76 9.73
N TRP A 293 19.51 -11.96 11.03
CA TRP A 293 18.71 -11.26 12.04
C TRP A 293 18.99 -9.74 12.02
N PHE A 294 20.24 -9.32 11.84
CA PHE A 294 20.57 -7.90 11.63
C PHE A 294 19.84 -7.31 10.42
N TRP A 295 19.75 -8.05 9.32
CA TRP A 295 19.01 -7.59 8.15
C TRP A 295 17.51 -7.38 8.44
N PHE A 296 16.83 -8.36 9.03
CA PHE A 296 15.40 -8.22 9.36
C PHE A 296 15.14 -7.21 10.48
N THR A 297 16.09 -7.03 11.41
CA THR A 297 15.96 -5.99 12.44
C THR A 297 16.11 -4.59 11.88
N ALA A 298 16.95 -4.38 10.86
CA ALA A 298 17.01 -3.11 10.13
C ALA A 298 15.64 -2.75 9.55
N ALA A 299 14.98 -3.70 8.90
CA ALA A 299 13.62 -3.57 8.37
C ALA A 299 12.60 -3.23 9.47
N ALA A 300 12.70 -3.93 10.61
CA ALA A 300 11.82 -3.76 11.76
C ALA A 300 11.94 -2.39 12.45
N LYS A 301 13.15 -1.81 12.53
CA LYS A 301 13.39 -0.51 13.19
C LYS A 301 12.58 0.63 12.57
N ARG A 302 12.29 0.54 11.27
CA ARG A 302 11.61 1.57 10.48
C ARG A 302 10.35 1.04 9.80
N TYR A 303 9.76 -0.01 10.37
CA TYR A 303 8.66 -0.78 9.79
C TYR A 303 7.47 0.08 9.31
N HIS A 304 7.19 1.17 10.03
CA HIS A 304 6.07 2.07 9.74
C HIS A 304 6.41 3.23 8.80
N ILE A 305 7.64 3.72 8.74
CA ILE A 305 8.04 4.83 7.84
C ILE A 305 9.56 5.01 7.75
N GLU A 306 10.09 5.18 6.54
CA GLU A 306 11.48 5.59 6.30
C GLU A 306 11.62 7.12 6.28
N SER A 307 11.82 7.70 7.46
CA SER A 307 11.88 9.16 7.66
C SER A 307 13.06 9.88 6.98
N ARG A 308 14.14 9.15 6.61
CA ARG A 308 15.33 9.72 5.93
C ARG A 308 15.08 9.98 4.45
N ILE A 309 13.96 9.53 3.90
CA ILE A 309 13.56 9.78 2.52
C ILE A 309 12.31 10.67 2.56
N LYS A 310 12.31 11.77 1.80
CA LYS A 310 11.18 12.69 1.66
C LYS A 310 10.52 12.51 0.31
N LEU A 311 9.21 12.31 0.30
CA LEU A 311 8.43 12.19 -0.93
C LEU A 311 8.32 13.55 -1.64
N ARG A 312 8.34 13.54 -2.98
CA ARG A 312 8.00 14.70 -3.82
C ARG A 312 6.85 14.31 -4.75
N ILE A 313 5.62 14.49 -4.27
CA ILE A 313 4.39 13.97 -4.90
C ILE A 313 4.11 14.54 -6.30
N CYS A 314 4.56 15.75 -6.61
CA CYS A 314 4.54 16.28 -7.98
C CYS A 314 5.28 15.39 -9.01
N GLY A 315 6.23 14.57 -8.56
CA GLY A 315 6.97 13.62 -9.38
C GLY A 315 6.35 12.22 -9.46
N LEU A 316 5.18 12.01 -8.84
CA LEU A 316 4.52 10.71 -8.77
C LEU A 316 3.88 10.34 -10.09
N PHE A 317 3.99 9.07 -10.45
CA PHE A 317 3.30 8.42 -11.55
C PHE A 317 2.74 7.08 -11.05
N SER A 318 1.50 6.76 -11.41
CA SER A 318 0.91 5.45 -11.09
C SER A 318 0.52 4.68 -12.35
N PHE A 319 0.79 3.37 -12.33
CA PHE A 319 0.31 2.44 -13.36
C PHE A 319 -1.21 2.22 -13.33
N TYR A 320 -1.92 2.82 -12.35
CA TYR A 320 -3.38 2.84 -12.30
C TYR A 320 -4.00 4.08 -12.97
N GLU A 321 -3.19 4.96 -13.55
CA GLU A 321 -3.68 6.14 -14.26
C GLU A 321 -4.46 5.76 -15.54
N HIS A 322 -5.61 6.40 -15.75
CA HIS A 322 -6.58 6.07 -16.80
C HIS A 322 -6.02 6.15 -18.23
N GLN A 323 -4.90 6.84 -18.42
CA GLN A 323 -4.22 6.97 -19.70
C GLN A 323 -3.59 5.65 -20.17
N LEU A 324 -3.31 4.71 -19.25
CA LEU A 324 -2.83 3.37 -19.57
C LEU A 324 -4.02 2.44 -19.84
N ARG A 325 -4.60 2.56 -21.04
CA ARG A 325 -5.89 1.95 -21.35
C ARG A 325 -5.84 0.43 -21.39
N ASN A 326 -4.81 -0.15 -22.01
CA ASN A 326 -4.69 -1.60 -22.14
C ASN A 326 -4.39 -2.24 -20.79
N GLN A 327 -3.47 -1.66 -20.01
CA GLN A 327 -3.19 -2.11 -18.65
C GLN A 327 -4.46 -2.02 -17.76
N SER A 328 -5.23 -0.93 -17.90
CA SER A 328 -6.46 -0.74 -17.12
C SER A 328 -7.57 -1.72 -17.50
N SER A 329 -7.82 -1.91 -18.80
CA SER A 329 -8.88 -2.81 -19.27
C SER A 329 -8.60 -4.25 -18.89
N THR A 330 -7.36 -4.72 -19.09
CA THR A 330 -6.97 -6.10 -18.73
C THR A 330 -7.09 -6.35 -17.24
N ARG A 331 -6.65 -5.41 -16.39
CA ARG A 331 -6.86 -5.51 -14.94
C ARG A 331 -8.35 -5.66 -14.62
N VAL A 332 -9.20 -4.80 -15.19
CA VAL A 332 -10.64 -4.82 -14.90
C VAL A 332 -11.29 -6.11 -15.38
N GLU A 333 -10.95 -6.61 -16.57
CA GLU A 333 -11.45 -7.87 -17.12
C GLU A 333 -11.06 -9.07 -16.23
N GLU A 334 -9.80 -9.14 -15.80
CA GLU A 334 -9.33 -10.17 -14.87
C GLU A 334 -10.05 -10.11 -13.52
N GLU A 335 -10.25 -8.91 -12.96
CA GLU A 335 -10.95 -8.73 -11.69
C GLU A 335 -12.44 -9.08 -11.80
N VAL A 336 -13.11 -8.72 -12.90
CA VAL A 336 -14.52 -9.04 -13.14
C VAL A 336 -14.76 -10.54 -13.07
N VAL A 337 -13.93 -11.32 -13.75
CA VAL A 337 -14.04 -12.79 -13.77
C VAL A 337 -13.64 -13.38 -12.42
N ARG A 338 -12.50 -12.97 -11.86
CA ARG A 338 -11.94 -13.58 -10.65
C ARG A 338 -12.72 -13.27 -9.38
N LEU A 339 -13.24 -12.05 -9.26
CA LEU A 339 -13.85 -11.53 -8.04
C LEU A 339 -15.38 -11.49 -8.11
N ASN A 340 -15.98 -12.06 -9.17
CA ASN A 340 -17.43 -12.07 -9.39
C ASN A 340 -18.03 -10.65 -9.37
N LEU A 341 -17.46 -9.75 -10.19
CA LEU A 341 -17.96 -8.39 -10.36
C LEU A 341 -18.90 -8.32 -11.57
N THR A 342 -19.83 -7.38 -11.53
CA THR A 342 -20.60 -6.95 -12.68
C THR A 342 -19.77 -6.05 -13.60
N ALA A 343 -20.28 -5.77 -14.81
CA ALA A 343 -19.62 -4.87 -15.77
C ALA A 343 -19.45 -3.43 -15.27
N ASN A 344 -20.26 -2.98 -14.31
CA ASN A 344 -20.12 -1.64 -13.69
C ASN A 344 -19.25 -1.66 -12.41
N GLY A 345 -18.66 -2.81 -12.07
CA GLY A 345 -17.76 -2.98 -10.93
C GLY A 345 -18.45 -3.27 -9.59
N GLN A 346 -19.76 -3.49 -9.55
CA GLN A 346 -20.45 -3.94 -8.34
C GLN A 346 -20.12 -5.41 -8.04
N TRP A 347 -19.78 -5.71 -6.78
CA TRP A 347 -19.53 -7.07 -6.33
C TRP A 347 -20.82 -7.87 -6.14
N GLN A 348 -20.85 -9.10 -6.67
CA GLN A 348 -21.93 -10.04 -6.44
C GLN A 348 -21.55 -11.00 -5.30
N SER A 349 -21.99 -10.66 -4.09
CA SER A 349 -21.73 -11.48 -2.90
C SER A 349 -22.23 -12.93 -3.11
N PRO A 350 -21.37 -13.95 -2.84
CA PRO A 350 -21.81 -15.33 -2.86
C PRO A 350 -22.79 -15.62 -1.72
N LYS A 351 -23.58 -16.69 -1.88
CA LYS A 351 -24.50 -17.16 -0.83
C LYS A 351 -23.71 -17.90 0.26
N GLY A 352 -24.08 -17.67 1.52
CA GLY A 352 -23.46 -18.31 2.68
C GLY A 352 -22.33 -17.49 3.29
N GLU A 353 -22.28 -17.45 4.62
CA GLU A 353 -21.37 -16.59 5.39
C GLU A 353 -19.89 -16.89 5.14
N PHE A 354 -19.52 -18.17 5.12
CA PHE A 354 -18.12 -18.59 4.87
C PHE A 354 -17.61 -18.13 3.50
N ALA A 355 -18.39 -18.36 2.44
CA ALA A 355 -18.03 -17.96 1.08
C ALA A 355 -17.98 -16.43 0.94
N ARG A 356 -18.90 -15.71 1.60
CA ARG A 356 -18.89 -14.24 1.63
C ARG A 356 -17.63 -13.70 2.30
N ASN A 357 -17.27 -14.23 3.46
CA ASN A 357 -16.08 -13.81 4.21
C ASN A 357 -14.79 -14.07 3.41
N ALA A 358 -14.69 -15.22 2.73
CA ALA A 358 -13.58 -15.51 1.82
C ALA A 358 -13.53 -14.53 0.63
N GLY A 359 -14.69 -14.19 0.07
CA GLY A 359 -14.78 -13.19 -1.02
C GLY A 359 -14.37 -11.79 -0.58
N LEU A 360 -14.80 -11.34 0.61
CA LEU A 360 -14.37 -10.07 1.20
C LEU A 360 -12.87 -10.02 1.43
N ASP A 361 -12.27 -11.11 1.93
CA ASP A 361 -10.81 -11.19 2.12
C ASP A 361 -10.05 -11.06 0.79
N GLN A 362 -10.54 -11.74 -0.26
CA GLN A 362 -9.98 -11.64 -1.61
C GLN A 362 -10.09 -10.22 -2.18
N LEU A 363 -11.26 -9.58 -2.02
CA LEU A 363 -11.47 -8.20 -2.44
C LEU A 363 -10.52 -7.26 -1.70
N MET A 364 -10.45 -7.35 -0.38
CA MET A 364 -9.61 -6.48 0.45
C MET A 364 -8.13 -6.58 0.05
N LYS A 365 -7.65 -7.77 -0.32
CA LYS A 365 -6.26 -8.04 -0.72
C LYS A 365 -6.01 -8.02 -2.24
N ARG A 366 -7.00 -7.66 -3.06
CA ARG A 366 -6.97 -7.84 -4.54
C ARG A 366 -5.77 -7.22 -5.24
N ARG A 367 -5.26 -6.08 -4.73
CA ARG A 367 -4.07 -5.40 -5.24
C ARG A 367 -2.83 -6.31 -5.29
N ARG A 368 -2.70 -7.30 -4.39
CA ARG A 368 -1.58 -8.28 -4.39
C ARG A 368 -1.53 -9.11 -5.67
N ARG A 369 -2.64 -9.21 -6.40
CA ARG A 369 -2.76 -9.97 -7.65
C ARG A 369 -2.75 -9.07 -8.89
N HIS A 370 -2.42 -7.80 -8.76
CA HIS A 370 -2.24 -6.91 -9.91
C HIS A 370 -0.82 -7.09 -10.46
N TYR A 371 -0.72 -7.27 -11.76
CA TYR A 371 0.54 -7.41 -12.47
C TYR A 371 0.56 -6.40 -13.63
N LEU A 372 1.75 -5.92 -13.99
CA LEU A 372 1.95 -5.08 -15.17
C LEU A 372 2.10 -5.99 -16.41
N SER A 373 1.09 -6.82 -16.66
CA SER A 373 1.09 -7.85 -17.71
C SER A 373 0.79 -7.31 -19.11
N ASN A 374 0.14 -6.14 -19.22
CA ASN A 374 -0.36 -5.65 -20.51
C ASN A 374 -0.10 -4.16 -20.75
N VAL A 375 1.10 -3.68 -20.38
CA VAL A 375 1.55 -2.34 -20.74
C VAL A 375 2.00 -2.35 -22.20
N SER A 376 1.06 -2.06 -23.10
CA SER A 376 1.30 -1.99 -24.55
C SER A 376 2.34 -0.93 -24.92
N ASN A 377 2.88 -0.98 -26.14
CA ASN A 377 3.80 0.07 -26.63
C ASN A 377 3.21 1.49 -26.54
N LYS A 378 1.90 1.64 -26.72
CA LYS A 378 1.20 2.93 -26.61
C LYS A 378 1.10 3.38 -25.15
N ASP A 379 0.75 2.48 -24.25
CA ASP A 379 0.71 2.74 -22.81
C ASP A 379 2.11 3.07 -22.29
N ALA A 380 3.13 2.36 -22.74
CA ALA A 380 4.52 2.60 -22.39
C ALA A 380 5.01 3.98 -22.85
N PHE A 381 4.66 4.39 -24.07
CA PHE A 381 4.96 5.73 -24.57
C PHE A 381 4.30 6.82 -23.71
N ALA A 382 3.04 6.61 -23.30
CA ALA A 382 2.31 7.53 -22.43
C ALA A 382 2.96 7.59 -21.03
N MET A 383 3.20 6.44 -20.40
CA MET A 383 3.94 6.30 -19.14
C MET A 383 5.25 7.07 -19.20
N PHE A 384 6.07 6.79 -20.20
CA PHE A 384 7.39 7.39 -20.34
C PHE A 384 7.30 8.91 -20.46
N THR A 385 6.40 9.42 -21.29
CA THR A 385 6.18 10.85 -21.51
C THR A 385 5.77 11.56 -20.22
N PHE A 386 4.79 11.01 -19.51
CA PHE A 386 4.30 11.60 -18.26
C PHE A 386 5.33 11.52 -17.15
N LEU A 387 5.95 10.36 -16.94
CA LEU A 387 6.97 10.17 -15.93
C LEU A 387 8.16 11.11 -16.16
N LYS A 388 8.69 11.18 -17.39
CA LYS A 388 9.81 12.09 -17.69
C LYS A 388 9.46 13.54 -17.37
N ARG A 389 8.27 14.01 -17.79
CA ARG A 389 7.80 15.38 -17.53
C ARG A 389 7.68 15.63 -16.02
N ARG A 390 7.03 14.74 -15.28
CA ARG A 390 6.83 14.87 -13.83
C ARG A 390 8.15 14.85 -13.06
N LEU A 391 9.06 13.93 -13.39
CA LEU A 391 10.38 13.89 -12.77
C LEU A 391 11.22 15.13 -13.07
N SER A 392 11.11 15.70 -14.27
CA SER A 392 11.80 16.94 -14.64
C SER A 392 11.26 18.13 -13.83
N ASN A 393 9.93 18.30 -13.78
CA ASN A 393 9.29 19.38 -13.03
C ASN A 393 9.55 19.25 -11.52
N ALA A 394 9.49 18.01 -11.01
CA ALA A 394 9.77 17.70 -9.62
C ALA A 394 11.23 17.90 -9.24
N ARG A 395 12.15 18.21 -10.16
CA ARG A 395 13.52 18.60 -9.80
C ARG A 395 13.54 20.00 -9.19
N ASP A 396 12.85 20.93 -9.82
CA ASP A 396 12.98 22.36 -9.54
C ASP A 396 12.02 22.79 -8.43
N VAL A 397 10.71 22.75 -8.66
CA VAL A 397 9.69 23.19 -7.69
C VAL A 397 8.57 22.17 -7.61
N CYS A 398 8.29 21.70 -6.39
CA CYS A 398 7.14 20.84 -6.10
C CYS A 398 6.04 21.67 -5.45
N ALA A 399 5.20 22.32 -6.25
CA ALA A 399 4.06 23.11 -5.76
C ALA A 399 2.80 22.25 -5.64
N GLY A 400 1.82 22.74 -4.89
CA GLY A 400 0.53 22.09 -4.68
C GLY A 400 0.43 21.33 -3.35
N THR A 401 -0.71 20.69 -3.14
CA THR A 401 -1.04 19.98 -1.91
C THR A 401 -0.23 18.69 -1.77
N ASP A 402 0.24 18.40 -0.56
CA ASP A 402 0.83 17.10 -0.24
C ASP A 402 -0.28 16.05 -0.09
N TRP A 403 -0.71 15.49 -1.22
CA TRP A 403 -1.75 14.45 -1.26
C TRP A 403 -1.35 13.16 -0.54
N ALA A 404 -0.05 12.91 -0.32
CA ALA A 404 0.37 11.77 0.50
C ALA A 404 0.12 12.04 1.97
N TYR A 405 0.43 13.24 2.46
CA TYR A 405 0.03 13.66 3.81
C TYR A 405 -1.49 13.58 4.00
N VAL A 406 -2.27 14.15 3.07
CA VAL A 406 -3.74 14.09 3.12
C VAL A 406 -4.26 12.64 3.18
N ALA A 407 -3.74 11.76 2.33
CA ALA A 407 -4.13 10.35 2.34
C ALA A 407 -3.78 9.66 3.68
N GLN A 408 -2.63 9.97 4.26
CA GLN A 408 -2.21 9.46 5.58
C GLN A 408 -3.15 9.94 6.69
N GLU A 409 -3.54 11.21 6.71
CA GLU A 409 -4.47 11.77 7.70
C GLU A 409 -5.87 11.15 7.58
N ILE A 410 -6.36 10.93 6.36
CA ILE A 410 -7.63 10.21 6.12
C ILE A 410 -7.54 8.79 6.69
N VAL A 411 -6.48 8.03 6.38
CA VAL A 411 -6.32 6.68 6.93
C VAL A 411 -6.23 6.71 8.45
N ALA A 412 -5.46 7.64 9.03
CA ALA A 412 -5.30 7.78 10.47
C ALA A 412 -6.62 8.09 11.19
N ARG A 413 -7.47 8.91 10.57
CA ARG A 413 -8.76 9.34 11.12
C ARG A 413 -9.88 8.31 11.04
N TYR A 414 -9.89 7.48 9.99
CA TYR A 414 -11.03 6.61 9.70
C TYR A 414 -10.73 5.11 9.92
N SER A 415 -9.48 4.66 9.79
CA SER A 415 -9.21 3.21 9.77
C SER A 415 -9.60 2.47 11.06
N LYS A 416 -9.25 3.02 12.23
CA LYS A 416 -9.48 2.37 13.52
C LYS A 416 -10.96 2.41 13.89
N GLU A 417 -11.59 3.54 13.66
CA GLU A 417 -12.98 3.76 13.97
C GLU A 417 -13.83 2.82 13.09
N ILE A 418 -13.42 2.54 11.83
CA ILE A 418 -14.21 1.70 10.90
C ILE A 418 -14.15 0.27 11.40
N GLN A 419 -12.95 -0.15 11.83
CA GLN A 419 -12.73 -1.43 12.47
C GLN A 419 -13.54 -1.58 13.75
N GLN A 420 -13.60 -0.54 14.61
CA GLN A 420 -14.40 -0.57 15.83
C GLN A 420 -15.91 -0.69 15.55
N LEU A 421 -16.41 0.05 14.56
CA LEU A 421 -17.80 -0.05 14.13
C LEU A 421 -18.11 -1.45 13.60
N GLN A 422 -17.23 -2.02 12.76
CA GLN A 422 -17.38 -3.38 12.23
C GLN A 422 -17.38 -4.43 13.36
N GLN A 423 -16.47 -4.31 14.34
CA GLN A 423 -16.40 -5.20 15.49
C GLN A 423 -17.66 -5.14 16.35
N LEU A 424 -18.20 -3.94 16.57
CA LEU A 424 -19.43 -3.74 17.35
C LEU A 424 -20.66 -4.32 16.64
N LEU A 425 -20.77 -4.12 15.33
CA LEU A 425 -21.84 -4.65 14.49
C LEU A 425 -21.74 -6.17 14.28
N SER A 426 -20.56 -6.76 14.49
CA SER A 426 -20.34 -8.21 14.37
C SER A 426 -20.73 -9.00 15.60
N ARG A 427 -20.98 -8.35 16.74
CA ARG A 427 -21.49 -9.03 17.94
C ARG A 427 -22.87 -9.57 17.66
N ASP A 428 -23.12 -10.79 18.11
CA ASP A 428 -24.40 -11.44 17.83
C ASP A 428 -25.53 -10.69 18.56
N ILE A 429 -26.37 -10.00 17.78
CA ILE A 429 -27.53 -9.27 18.30
C ILE A 429 -28.53 -10.26 18.90
N THR A 430 -28.49 -11.54 18.52
CA THR A 430 -29.40 -12.56 19.02
C THR A 430 -29.23 -12.83 20.51
N ASP A 431 -28.03 -12.62 21.08
CA ASP A 431 -27.77 -12.72 22.52
C ASP A 431 -28.58 -11.70 23.33
N TYR A 432 -28.93 -10.55 22.74
CA TYR A 432 -29.68 -9.47 23.38
C TYR A 432 -31.20 -9.54 23.11
N THR A 433 -31.67 -10.50 22.31
CA THR A 433 -33.08 -10.54 21.89
C THR A 433 -34.07 -10.80 23.03
N SER A 434 -33.59 -11.34 24.15
CA SER A 434 -34.37 -11.57 25.36
C SER A 434 -34.28 -10.43 26.39
N ASP A 435 -33.35 -9.48 26.21
CA ASP A 435 -33.05 -8.40 27.15
C ASP A 435 -33.06 -7.03 26.42
N TRP A 436 -34.16 -6.29 26.61
CA TRP A 436 -34.36 -4.97 26.01
C TRP A 436 -33.34 -3.93 26.49
N ASP A 437 -32.88 -4.02 27.73
CA ASP A 437 -31.92 -3.07 28.29
C ASP A 437 -30.52 -3.34 27.75
N ALA A 438 -30.14 -4.60 27.60
CA ALA A 438 -28.90 -4.98 26.94
C ALA A 438 -28.89 -4.55 25.46
N LEU A 439 -30.00 -4.74 24.74
CA LEU A 439 -30.15 -4.28 23.36
C LEU A 439 -30.01 -2.75 23.26
N ARG A 440 -30.64 -2.01 24.18
CA ARG A 440 -30.53 -0.56 24.27
C ARG A 440 -29.09 -0.11 24.51
N SER A 441 -28.36 -0.79 25.40
CA SER A 441 -26.97 -0.48 25.73
C SER A 441 -26.03 -0.71 24.54
N TRP A 442 -26.18 -1.85 23.84
CA TRP A 442 -25.46 -2.12 22.60
C TRP A 442 -25.76 -1.04 21.55
N PHE A 443 -27.03 -0.71 21.33
CA PHE A 443 -27.41 0.25 20.30
C PHE A 443 -26.99 1.68 20.62
N ALA A 444 -26.98 2.07 21.91
CA ALA A 444 -26.43 3.33 22.37
C ALA A 444 -24.93 3.44 22.07
N SER A 445 -24.19 2.34 22.21
CA SER A 445 -22.77 2.27 21.84
C SER A 445 -22.59 2.43 20.33
N THR A 446 -23.42 1.76 19.53
CA THR A 446 -23.41 1.88 18.06
C THR A 446 -23.68 3.33 17.65
N ARG A 447 -24.70 3.95 18.22
CA ARG A 447 -25.04 5.36 17.98
C ARG A 447 -23.90 6.29 18.37
N SER A 448 -23.26 6.06 19.52
CA SER A 448 -22.15 6.90 19.97
C SER A 448 -20.98 6.86 18.99
N LEU A 449 -20.63 5.67 18.49
CA LEU A 449 -19.57 5.53 17.48
C LEU A 449 -19.95 6.21 16.17
N THR A 450 -21.15 5.96 15.63
CA THR A 450 -21.58 6.59 14.37
C THR A 450 -21.71 8.11 14.52
N HIS A 451 -22.19 8.60 15.66
CA HIS A 451 -22.27 10.04 15.92
C HIS A 451 -20.87 10.67 16.02
N TRP A 452 -19.91 10.00 16.66
CA TRP A 452 -18.52 10.48 16.73
C TRP A 452 -17.92 10.75 15.35
N TYR A 453 -18.21 9.88 14.38
CA TYR A 453 -17.83 10.12 12.98
C TYR A 453 -18.50 11.30 12.33
N LEU A 454 -19.81 11.42 12.56
CA LEU A 454 -20.64 12.41 11.91
C LEU A 454 -20.48 13.79 12.51
N MET A 455 -20.04 13.90 13.77
CA MET A 455 -19.89 15.15 14.53
C MET A 455 -19.27 16.33 13.76
N PRO A 456 -18.24 16.17 12.92
CA PRO A 456 -17.67 17.29 12.16
C PRO A 456 -18.52 17.76 10.97
N PHE A 457 -19.57 17.01 10.61
CA PHE A 457 -20.32 17.15 9.36
C PHE A 457 -21.81 17.35 9.58
N ILE A 458 -22.38 16.64 10.56
CA ILE A 458 -23.82 16.58 10.77
C ILE A 458 -24.32 17.80 11.51
N GLU A 459 -25.41 18.35 11.00
CA GLU A 459 -26.19 19.38 11.67
C GLU A 459 -27.62 18.88 11.82
N TYR A 460 -28.05 18.74 13.08
CA TYR A 460 -29.41 18.30 13.37
C TYR A 460 -30.42 19.43 13.16
N PRO A 461 -31.61 19.16 12.58
CA PRO A 461 -32.66 20.15 12.45
C PRO A 461 -33.04 20.81 13.79
N PRO A 462 -33.45 22.10 13.77
CA PRO A 462 -33.72 22.85 14.99
C PRO A 462 -34.98 22.39 15.74
N ASP A 463 -36.01 21.91 15.02
CA ASP A 463 -37.37 21.64 15.55
C ASP A 463 -37.47 20.36 16.39
N ARG A 464 -36.73 20.31 17.50
CA ARG A 464 -36.67 19.17 18.44
C ARG A 464 -37.68 19.34 19.59
N PRO A 465 -38.36 18.26 20.03
CA PRO A 465 -38.28 16.89 19.54
C PRO A 465 -39.05 16.65 18.23
N TYR A 466 -38.51 15.83 17.34
CA TYR A 466 -39.15 15.51 16.05
C TYR A 466 -40.37 14.61 16.23
N ARG A 467 -41.37 14.77 15.34
CA ARG A 467 -42.51 13.87 15.27
C ARG A 467 -42.10 12.54 14.63
N LYS A 468 -42.71 11.44 15.09
CA LYS A 468 -42.35 10.09 14.62
C LYS A 468 -42.63 9.90 13.13
N GLU A 469 -43.67 10.55 12.62
CA GLU A 469 -44.08 10.45 11.22
C GLU A 469 -43.06 11.12 10.29
N ASP A 470 -42.39 12.17 10.76
CA ASP A 470 -41.47 12.98 9.95
C ASP A 470 -40.05 12.39 9.91
N LEU A 471 -39.70 11.52 10.86
CA LEU A 471 -38.34 10.94 11.00
C LEU A 471 -37.82 10.29 9.71
N HIS A 472 -38.69 9.61 8.95
CA HIS A 472 -38.28 8.93 7.72
C HIS A 472 -37.86 9.92 6.62
N GLN A 473 -38.44 11.13 6.59
CA GLN A 473 -38.09 12.18 5.62
C GLN A 473 -36.85 12.95 6.09
N ILE A 474 -36.73 13.20 7.39
CA ILE A 474 -35.61 13.94 7.98
C ILE A 474 -34.28 13.19 7.77
N PHE A 475 -34.27 11.87 7.95
CA PHE A 475 -33.06 11.05 7.88
C PHE A 475 -32.94 10.20 6.59
N ALA A 476 -33.82 10.42 5.60
CA ALA A 476 -33.67 9.83 4.27
C ALA A 476 -32.40 10.35 3.57
N LEU A 477 -31.82 9.58 2.65
CA LEU A 477 -30.60 9.98 1.93
C LEU A 477 -30.85 11.18 1.00
N GLU A 478 -32.10 11.41 0.61
CA GLU A 478 -32.50 12.54 -0.22
C GLU A 478 -32.72 13.82 0.58
N SER A 479 -32.70 13.74 1.92
CA SER A 479 -32.98 14.85 2.82
C SER A 479 -31.87 15.91 2.80
N PRO A 480 -32.19 17.17 3.16
CA PRO A 480 -31.18 18.22 3.29
C PRO A 480 -30.07 17.83 4.29
N VAL A 481 -30.45 17.28 5.45
CA VAL A 481 -29.49 16.83 6.47
C VAL A 481 -28.51 15.82 5.89
N ALA A 482 -28.99 14.87 5.09
CA ALA A 482 -28.14 13.84 4.50
C ALA A 482 -27.19 14.40 3.44
N LYS A 483 -27.71 15.24 2.54
CA LYS A 483 -26.92 15.86 1.47
C LYS A 483 -25.86 16.82 2.02
N ASP A 484 -26.24 17.69 2.95
CA ASP A 484 -25.32 18.66 3.55
C ASP A 484 -24.23 17.94 4.36
N THR A 485 -24.59 16.88 5.10
CA THR A 485 -23.61 16.06 5.84
C THR A 485 -22.64 15.36 4.89
N LEU A 486 -23.14 14.79 3.79
CA LEU A 486 -22.29 14.14 2.79
C LEU A 486 -21.36 15.14 2.11
N GLU A 487 -21.88 16.30 1.70
CA GLU A 487 -21.11 17.36 1.07
C GLU A 487 -19.96 17.80 1.98
N ARG A 488 -20.26 18.17 3.23
CA ARG A 488 -19.25 18.57 4.23
C ARG A 488 -18.19 17.49 4.49
N CYS A 489 -18.58 16.21 4.44
CA CYS A 489 -17.65 15.09 4.61
C CYS A 489 -16.75 14.88 3.38
N ALA A 490 -17.32 14.92 2.19
CA ALA A 490 -16.62 14.61 0.94
C ALA A 490 -15.67 15.73 0.49
N THR A 491 -15.97 16.98 0.84
CA THR A 491 -15.24 18.17 0.35
C THR A 491 -14.23 18.73 1.37
N GLN A 492 -14.00 18.06 2.50
CA GLN A 492 -13.05 18.53 3.55
C GLN A 492 -11.65 18.90 3.04
N TYR A 493 -11.19 18.20 2.00
CA TYR A 493 -9.87 18.37 1.40
C TYR A 493 -9.96 18.85 -0.06
N ASP A 494 -11.12 19.38 -0.47
CA ASP A 494 -11.19 20.05 -1.77
C ASP A 494 -10.23 21.26 -1.77
N SER A 495 -9.52 21.41 -2.87
CA SER A 495 -8.58 22.50 -3.05
C SER A 495 -9.33 23.71 -3.60
N ASP A 496 -9.38 24.80 -2.84
CA ASP A 496 -9.84 26.11 -3.35
C ASP A 496 -8.88 26.66 -4.41
N ASP A 497 -7.62 26.22 -4.38
CA ASP A 497 -6.57 26.57 -5.31
C ASP A 497 -6.49 25.62 -6.52
N TYR A 498 -5.84 26.08 -7.59
CA TYR A 498 -5.57 25.28 -8.79
C TYR A 498 -4.74 24.03 -8.47
N VAL A 499 -5.29 22.84 -8.74
CA VAL A 499 -4.56 21.57 -8.68
C VAL A 499 -3.69 21.43 -9.95
N PRO A 500 -2.36 21.26 -9.85
CA PRO A 500 -1.51 21.05 -11.02
C PRO A 500 -1.90 19.82 -11.84
N GLN A 501 -1.71 19.86 -13.17
CA GLN A 501 -2.05 18.74 -14.07
C GLN A 501 -1.40 17.41 -13.63
N GLU A 502 -0.19 17.50 -13.11
CA GLU A 502 0.61 16.39 -12.62
C GLU A 502 0.01 15.71 -11.39
N GLN A 503 -0.81 16.41 -10.61
CA GLN A 503 -1.42 15.93 -9.37
C GLN A 503 -2.91 15.58 -9.53
N HIS A 504 -3.50 15.72 -10.72
CA HIS A 504 -4.91 15.40 -10.92
C HIS A 504 -5.23 13.95 -10.56
N ALA A 505 -4.37 12.99 -10.95
CA ALA A 505 -4.60 11.58 -10.63
C ALA A 505 -4.63 11.31 -9.12
N THR A 506 -3.74 11.96 -8.35
CA THR A 506 -3.69 11.82 -6.89
C THR A 506 -4.87 12.52 -6.22
N TYR A 507 -5.22 13.72 -6.68
CA TYR A 507 -6.39 14.47 -6.21
C TYR A 507 -7.69 13.70 -6.43
N THR A 508 -7.94 13.25 -7.66
CA THR A 508 -9.15 12.48 -8.01
C THR A 508 -9.22 11.20 -7.19
N ALA A 509 -8.11 10.49 -7.00
CA ALA A 509 -8.09 9.29 -6.18
C ALA A 509 -8.46 9.56 -4.72
N VAL A 510 -7.97 10.65 -4.13
CA VAL A 510 -8.33 11.09 -2.77
C VAL A 510 -9.80 11.47 -2.69
N LYS A 511 -10.28 12.29 -3.62
CA LYS A 511 -11.66 12.76 -3.66
C LYS A 511 -12.66 11.62 -3.82
N GLU A 512 -12.45 10.71 -4.77
CA GLU A 512 -13.34 9.56 -5.00
C GLU A 512 -13.34 8.58 -3.82
N THR A 513 -12.16 8.32 -3.23
CA THR A 513 -12.04 7.44 -2.06
C THR A 513 -12.76 8.03 -0.86
N LEU A 514 -12.56 9.32 -0.58
CA LEU A 514 -13.23 10.01 0.52
C LEU A 514 -14.74 10.11 0.31
N THR A 515 -15.18 10.46 -0.90
CA THR A 515 -16.61 10.55 -1.24
C THR A 515 -17.31 9.20 -1.02
N THR A 516 -16.70 8.11 -1.46
CA THR A 516 -17.25 6.75 -1.30
C THR A 516 -17.28 6.33 0.17
N LEU A 517 -16.22 6.61 0.93
CA LEU A 517 -16.16 6.38 2.37
C LEU A 517 -17.27 7.16 3.09
N CYS A 518 -17.36 8.46 2.85
CA CYS A 518 -18.35 9.34 3.43
C CYS A 518 -19.77 8.89 3.09
N SER A 519 -20.06 8.56 1.82
CA SER A 519 -21.36 8.07 1.38
C SER A 519 -21.84 6.90 2.23
N THR A 520 -21.00 5.89 2.43
CA THR A 520 -21.37 4.70 3.21
C THR A 520 -21.53 5.01 4.71
N ILE A 521 -20.56 5.71 5.31
CA ILE A 521 -20.58 5.97 6.76
C ILE A 521 -21.70 6.94 7.15
N VAL A 522 -21.95 7.96 6.33
CA VAL A 522 -23.08 8.90 6.52
C VAL A 522 -24.41 8.16 6.39
N ALA A 523 -24.58 7.33 5.36
CA ALA A 523 -25.80 6.55 5.20
C ALA A 523 -26.06 5.63 6.40
N VAL A 524 -25.04 4.92 6.91
CA VAL A 524 -25.15 4.07 8.10
C VAL A 524 -25.50 4.90 9.33
N GLY A 525 -24.79 6.00 9.58
CA GLY A 525 -24.99 6.81 10.78
C GLY A 525 -26.36 7.51 10.83
N LEU A 526 -26.89 7.98 9.70
CA LEU A 526 -28.24 8.56 9.63
C LEU A 526 -29.32 7.50 9.86
N ASN A 527 -29.14 6.28 9.33
CA ASN A 527 -30.05 5.18 9.61
C ASN A 527 -30.03 4.76 11.09
N VAL A 528 -28.86 4.84 11.74
CA VAL A 528 -28.74 4.62 13.19
C VAL A 528 -29.49 5.69 13.98
N GLU A 529 -29.33 6.98 13.63
CA GLU A 529 -30.07 8.07 14.27
C GLU A 529 -31.59 7.94 14.08
N TYR A 530 -32.04 7.67 12.86
CA TYR A 530 -33.45 7.39 12.54
C TYR A 530 -34.03 6.31 13.45
N ARG A 531 -33.34 5.18 13.55
CA ARG A 531 -33.80 4.02 14.31
C ARG A 531 -33.78 4.26 15.81
N TRP A 532 -32.78 4.98 16.32
CA TRP A 532 -32.71 5.39 17.72
C TRP A 532 -33.90 6.27 18.09
N LEU A 533 -34.20 7.28 17.28
CA LEU A 533 -35.29 8.22 17.53
C LEU A 533 -36.67 7.54 17.42
N LEU A 534 -36.81 6.56 16.54
CA LEU A 534 -38.05 5.81 16.36
C LEU A 534 -38.38 4.90 17.55
N ASP A 535 -37.39 4.12 18.01
CA ASP A 535 -37.59 3.00 18.92
C ASP A 535 -37.19 3.30 20.38
N PHE A 536 -36.23 4.21 20.64
CA PHE A 536 -35.60 4.38 21.96
C PHE A 536 -35.72 5.78 22.58
N ASN A 537 -36.11 6.80 21.81
CA ASN A 537 -36.23 8.19 22.28
C ASN A 537 -37.63 8.55 22.85
N GLY A 538 -38.58 7.62 22.76
CA GLY A 538 -39.99 7.86 23.13
C GLY A 538 -40.42 7.19 24.43
N ARG A 539 -41.75 7.06 24.61
CA ARG A 539 -42.36 6.32 25.73
C ARG A 539 -41.88 4.87 25.80
N SER A 540 -42.03 4.26 26.98
CA SER A 540 -41.85 2.82 27.14
C SER A 540 -42.73 2.05 26.15
N LEU A 541 -42.10 1.13 25.43
CA LEU A 541 -42.77 0.26 24.47
C LEU A 541 -43.43 -0.93 25.19
N THR A 542 -44.53 -1.42 24.63
CA THR A 542 -45.12 -2.71 25.01
C THR A 542 -44.22 -3.87 24.55
N LYS A 543 -44.31 -5.05 25.16
CA LYS A 543 -43.53 -6.23 24.73
C LYS A 543 -43.71 -6.57 23.24
N LYS A 544 -44.92 -6.37 22.69
CA LYS A 544 -45.19 -6.58 21.25
C LYS A 544 -44.45 -5.57 20.37
N GLU A 545 -44.42 -4.30 20.79
CA GLU A 545 -43.67 -3.24 20.11
C GLU A 545 -42.16 -3.48 20.20
N GLN A 546 -41.67 -3.89 21.37
CA GLN A 546 -40.27 -4.27 21.59
C GLN A 546 -39.84 -5.40 20.64
N ASN A 547 -40.60 -6.50 20.58
CA ASN A 547 -40.29 -7.62 19.67
C ASN A 547 -40.22 -7.16 18.20
N LYS A 548 -41.16 -6.32 17.77
CA LYS A 548 -41.15 -5.76 16.40
C LYS A 548 -39.93 -4.87 16.16
N ALA A 549 -39.56 -4.03 17.13
CA ALA A 549 -38.38 -3.17 17.07
C ALA A 549 -37.09 -4.00 17.00
N THR A 550 -36.96 -5.03 17.83
CA THR A 550 -35.82 -5.95 17.86
C THR A 550 -35.60 -6.64 16.51
N THR A 551 -36.64 -7.21 15.91
CA THR A 551 -36.52 -7.87 14.60
C THR A 551 -36.05 -6.89 13.51
N ALA A 552 -36.62 -5.69 13.50
CA ALA A 552 -36.29 -4.71 12.47
C ALA A 552 -34.92 -4.04 12.70
N LEU A 553 -34.50 -3.84 13.94
CA LEU A 553 -33.14 -3.40 14.30
C LEU A 553 -32.10 -4.47 13.93
N SER A 554 -32.37 -5.75 14.23
CA SER A 554 -31.49 -6.86 13.85
C SER A 554 -31.25 -6.91 12.33
N LYS A 555 -32.32 -6.78 11.53
CA LYS A 555 -32.20 -6.70 10.07
C LYS A 555 -31.40 -5.47 9.60
N ALA A 556 -31.65 -4.30 10.21
CA ALA A 556 -30.93 -3.08 9.86
C ALA A 556 -29.44 -3.18 10.20
N ALA A 557 -29.10 -3.72 11.37
CA ALA A 557 -27.73 -3.89 11.82
C ALA A 557 -26.95 -4.91 10.98
N GLN A 558 -27.58 -6.00 10.54
CA GLN A 558 -26.98 -6.92 9.56
C GLN A 558 -26.67 -6.21 8.23
N SER A 559 -27.56 -5.32 7.78
CA SER A 559 -27.31 -4.51 6.58
C SER A 559 -26.17 -3.52 6.78
N TRP A 560 -26.11 -2.82 7.92
CA TRP A 560 -25.00 -1.91 8.24
C TRP A 560 -23.67 -2.65 8.34
N LYS A 561 -23.64 -3.83 8.98
CA LYS A 561 -22.47 -4.72 9.03
C LYS A 561 -21.99 -5.02 7.61
N GLY A 562 -22.88 -5.47 6.74
CA GLY A 562 -22.54 -5.79 5.35
C GLY A 562 -21.95 -4.60 4.59
N GLN A 563 -22.56 -3.41 4.72
CA GLN A 563 -22.07 -2.18 4.10
C GLN A 563 -20.68 -1.76 4.59
N VAL A 564 -20.43 -1.85 5.91
CA VAL A 564 -19.13 -1.52 6.50
C VAL A 564 -18.06 -2.54 6.06
N GLU A 565 -18.36 -3.83 6.06
CA GLU A 565 -17.42 -4.87 5.60
C GLU A 565 -17.07 -4.74 4.12
N GLU A 566 -18.05 -4.41 3.27
CA GLU A 566 -17.81 -4.17 1.85
C GLU A 566 -17.03 -2.87 1.61
N LEU A 567 -17.29 -1.82 2.40
CA LEU A 567 -16.46 -0.60 2.38
C LEU A 567 -15.01 -0.91 2.76
N MET A 568 -14.80 -1.69 3.82
CA MET A 568 -13.46 -2.13 4.22
C MET A 568 -12.77 -2.89 3.08
N ALA A 569 -13.47 -3.85 2.47
CA ALA A 569 -12.96 -4.58 1.31
C ALA A 569 -12.63 -3.63 0.14
N TRP A 570 -13.47 -2.64 -0.14
CA TRP A 570 -13.26 -1.67 -1.22
C TRP A 570 -12.05 -0.77 -0.98
N LEU A 571 -11.90 -0.22 0.23
CA LEU A 571 -10.76 0.60 0.65
C LEU A 571 -9.44 -0.18 0.59
N GLY A 572 -9.47 -1.45 0.98
CA GLY A 572 -8.30 -2.35 0.88
C GLY A 572 -7.16 -2.01 1.85
N TRP A 573 -7.44 -1.33 2.96
CA TRP A 573 -6.46 -0.95 4.01
C TRP A 573 -6.12 -2.12 4.93
N VAL A 574 -5.83 -3.27 4.32
CA VAL A 574 -5.57 -4.56 5.00
C VAL A 574 -4.48 -4.41 6.08
N ASP A 575 -3.46 -3.60 5.79
CA ASP A 575 -2.33 -3.33 6.68
C ASP A 575 -2.74 -2.62 7.98
N LYS A 576 -3.92 -1.98 8.01
CA LYS A 576 -4.46 -1.34 9.22
C LYS A 576 -5.33 -2.27 10.06
N TRP A 577 -5.91 -3.31 9.46
CA TRP A 577 -6.88 -4.18 10.11
C TRP A 577 -6.38 -5.59 10.42
N ILE A 578 -5.25 -5.99 9.84
CA ILE A 578 -4.54 -7.19 10.26
C ILE A 578 -3.64 -6.82 11.46
N SER A 579 -3.98 -7.36 12.62
CA SER A 579 -3.14 -7.32 13.82
C SER A 579 -2.86 -8.72 14.33
N CYS A 580 -1.68 -8.94 14.90
CA CYS A 580 -1.39 -10.13 15.68
C CYS A 580 -2.28 -10.13 16.95
N GLU A 581 -3.01 -11.22 17.22
CA GLU A 581 -3.99 -11.34 18.35
C GLU A 581 -3.37 -11.07 19.74
N ALA A 582 -2.05 -11.25 19.85
CA ALA A 582 -1.26 -10.74 20.96
C ALA A 582 -0.30 -9.66 20.41
N ARG A 583 -0.12 -8.56 21.16
CA ARG A 583 1.12 -7.78 21.05
C ARG A 583 2.25 -8.75 21.39
N CYS A 584 2.85 -9.37 20.40
CA CYS A 584 4.08 -10.10 20.58
C CYS A 584 5.08 -9.14 21.22
N GLY A 585 5.63 -9.45 22.39
CA GLY A 585 6.38 -8.50 23.23
C GLY A 585 7.30 -7.57 22.45
N THR A 586 8.46 -8.06 22.03
CA THR A 586 9.48 -7.34 21.24
C THR A 586 9.56 -7.84 19.80
N GLU A 587 8.52 -8.54 19.31
CA GLU A 587 8.54 -9.17 17.98
C GLU A 587 7.91 -8.25 16.95
N VAL A 588 8.53 -8.15 15.78
CA VAL A 588 7.95 -7.47 14.61
C VAL A 588 7.26 -8.51 13.75
N CYS A 589 5.94 -8.40 13.61
CA CYS A 589 5.15 -9.32 12.79
C CYS A 589 5.57 -9.18 11.31
N TRP A 590 6.23 -10.18 10.75
CA TRP A 590 6.48 -10.27 9.31
C TRP A 590 5.41 -11.17 8.67
N PRO A 591 4.70 -10.72 7.62
CA PRO A 591 3.80 -11.61 6.90
C PRO A 591 4.61 -12.75 6.26
N ARG A 592 4.06 -13.97 6.25
CA ARG A 592 4.64 -15.06 5.45
C ARG A 592 4.55 -14.67 3.97
N VAL A 593 5.71 -14.44 3.35
CA VAL A 593 5.85 -14.12 1.92
C VAL A 593 5.36 -15.26 1.05
#